data_AF-A0A2D9Z9I5-F1
#
_entry.id   AF-A0A2D9Z9I5-F1
#
_cell.length_a   1.000
_cell.length_b   1.000
_cell.length_c   1.000
_cell.angle_alpha   90.00
_cell.angle_beta   90.00
_cell.angle_gamma   90.00
#
_symmetry.space_group_name_H-M   'P 1'
#
loop_
_entity.id
_entity.type
_entity.pdbx_description
1 polymer ?
#
loop_
_entity_poly.entity_id
_entity_poly.type
_entity_poly.pdbx_seq_one_letter_code
_entity_poly.pdbx_strand_id
1 'polypeptide(L)'
;MFILTERLTGGVYAGINNFTGRKTVQVFEEKDDADRYLMLLEAADYDDRLEVMEIDPDVIAMNCNKFGYQFTIISPNDFIIPPV
;
A
#
# COMPACT_ATOMS: atom_id res chain seq x y z
N MET A 1 11.40 -3.09 -0.07
CA MET A 1 10.25 -2.18 -0.29
C MET A 1 9.24 -2.44 0.79
N PHE A 2 8.25 -1.58 0.97
CA PHE A 2 7.28 -1.67 2.06
C PHE A 2 5.85 -1.59 1.54
N ILE A 3 4.96 -2.37 2.13
CA ILE A 3 3.52 -2.38 1.82
C ILE A 3 2.73 -2.38 3.12
N LEU A 4 1.45 -2.02 3.05
CA LEU A 4 0.51 -2.19 4.16
C LEU A 4 -0.21 -3.53 4.02
N THR A 5 -0.33 -4.25 5.13
CA THR A 5 -1.07 -5.51 5.21
C THR A 5 -1.98 -5.52 6.43
N GLU A 6 -3.12 -6.19 6.33
CA GLU A 6 -3.99 -6.41 7.49
C GLU A 6 -3.37 -7.48 8.40
N ARG A 7 -3.33 -7.18 9.70
CA ARG A 7 -2.56 -7.91 10.72
C ARG A 7 -3.05 -9.34 10.98
N LEU A 8 -4.33 -9.63 10.80
CA LEU A 8 -4.92 -10.94 11.12
C LEU A 8 -4.94 -11.90 9.93
N THR A 9 -5.21 -11.39 8.74
CA THR A 9 -5.43 -12.14 7.50
C THR A 9 -4.21 -12.14 6.60
N GLY A 10 -3.28 -11.19 6.79
CA GLY A 10 -2.17 -10.95 5.87
C GLY A 10 -2.62 -10.40 4.51
N GLY A 11 -3.86 -9.91 4.41
CA GLY A 11 -4.38 -9.30 3.19
C GLY A 11 -3.62 -8.02 2.85
N VAL A 12 -3.22 -7.88 1.58
CA VAL A 12 -2.52 -6.68 1.11
C VAL A 12 -3.51 -5.52 0.98
N TYR A 13 -3.20 -4.41 1.64
CA TYR A 13 -3.96 -3.17 1.48
C TYR A 13 -3.78 -2.63 0.06
N ALA A 14 -4.89 -2.21 -0.54
CA ALA A 14 -4.89 -1.59 -1.85
C ALA A 14 -5.86 -0.42 -1.87
N GLY A 15 -5.33 0.80 -1.93
CA GLY A 15 -6.11 2.01 -2.14
C GLY A 15 -6.92 1.94 -3.44
N ILE A 16 -8.13 2.49 -3.41
CA ILE A 16 -9.00 2.56 -4.58
C ILE A 16 -8.69 3.86 -5.32
N ASN A 17 -8.38 3.77 -6.61
CA ASN A 17 -8.30 4.95 -7.44
C ASN A 17 -9.72 5.48 -7.71
N ASN A 18 -10.06 6.63 -7.14
CA ASN A 18 -11.40 7.24 -7.24
C ASN A 18 -11.86 7.55 -8.67
N PHE A 19 -10.94 7.68 -9.63
CA PHE A 19 -11.27 7.95 -11.04
C PHE A 19 -11.50 6.68 -11.86
N THR A 20 -10.80 5.59 -11.55
CA THR A 20 -10.85 4.34 -12.34
C THR A 20 -11.58 3.20 -11.63
N GLY A 21 -11.83 3.33 -10.32
CA GLY A 21 -12.37 2.29 -9.46
C GLY A 21 -11.43 1.09 -9.27
N ARG A 22 -10.20 1.16 -9.77
CA ARG A 22 -9.24 0.05 -9.68
C ARG A 22 -8.53 0.07 -8.33
N LYS A 23 -8.34 -1.13 -7.77
CA LYS A 23 -7.51 -1.35 -6.59
C LYS A 23 -6.05 -1.31 -7.01
N THR A 24 -5.28 -0.45 -6.36
CA THR A 24 -3.84 -0.31 -6.60
C THR A 24 -3.13 -0.52 -5.28
N VAL A 25 -2.13 -1.39 -5.27
CA VAL A 25 -1.24 -1.60 -4.11
C VAL A 25 -0.22 -0.46 -4.06
N GLN A 26 -0.12 0.23 -2.93
CA GLN A 26 0.91 1.23 -2.68
C GLN A 26 2.17 0.51 -2.19
N VAL A 27 3.25 0.62 -2.96
CA VAL A 27 4.56 0.06 -2.64
C VAL A 27 5.52 1.20 -2.35
N PHE A 28 6.01 1.30 -1.12
CA PHE A 28 6.88 2.38 -0.68
C PHE A 28 8.34 1.96 -0.76
N GLU A 29 9.20 2.84 -1.26
CA GLU A 29 10.65 2.61 -1.23
C GLU A 29 11.21 2.75 0.19
N GLU A 30 10.69 3.72 0.96
CA GLU A 30 11.09 3.99 2.33
C GLU A 30 10.01 3.59 3.35
N LYS A 31 10.47 3.07 4.49
CA LYS A 31 9.59 2.65 5.58
C LYS A 31 8.87 3.83 6.21
N ASP A 32 9.53 4.98 6.32
CA ASP A 32 8.97 6.18 6.93
C ASP A 32 7.74 6.69 6.17
N ASP A 33 7.76 6.63 4.83
CA ASP A 33 6.60 6.97 4.02
C ASP A 33 5.43 5.99 4.22
N ALA A 34 5.71 4.70 4.34
CA ALA A 34 4.69 3.69 4.64
C ALA A 34 4.07 3.90 6.03
N ASP A 35 4.91 4.16 7.05
CA ASP A 35 4.47 4.44 8.42
C ASP A 35 3.63 5.73 8.46
N ARG A 36 4.07 6.80 7.78
CA ARG A 36 3.31 8.05 7.66
C ARG A 36 1.96 7.83 6.97
N TYR A 37 1.92 7.04 5.91
CA TYR A 37 0.68 6.72 5.21
C TYR A 37 -0.28 5.92 6.10
N LEU A 38 0.23 4.96 6.87
CA LEU A 38 -0.55 4.22 7.87
C LEU A 38 -1.13 5.16 8.93
N MET A 39 -0.33 6.08 9.48
CA MET A 39 -0.81 7.07 10.46
C MET A 39 -1.94 7.94 9.90
N LEU A 40 -1.89 8.31 8.62
CA LEU A 40 -2.97 9.08 7.98
C LEU A 40 -4.27 8.27 7.85
N LEU A 41 -4.18 6.97 7.59
CA LEU A 41 -5.34 6.08 7.57
C LEU A 41 -5.95 5.91 8.97
N GLU A 42 -5.11 5.69 9.99
CA GLU A 42 -5.55 5.59 11.38
C GLU A 42 -6.23 6.88 11.86
N ALA A 43 -5.67 8.05 11.50
CA ALA A 43 -6.26 9.35 11.82
C ALA A 43 -7.59 9.62 11.10
N ALA A 44 -7.87 8.90 10.02
CA ALA A 44 -9.12 8.97 9.27
C ALA A 44 -10.15 7.91 9.72
N ASP A 45 -9.94 7.27 10.87
CA ASP A 45 -10.77 6.18 11.40
C ASP A 45 -10.92 5.00 10.41
N TYR A 46 -9.85 4.68 9.65
CA TYR A 46 -9.84 3.48 8.81
C TYR A 46 -9.89 2.22 9.70
N ASP A 47 -10.93 1.41 9.51
CA ASP A 47 -11.37 0.36 10.47
C ASP A 47 -10.42 -0.86 10.51
N ASP A 48 -9.62 -1.07 9.46
CA ASP A 48 -8.73 -2.23 9.39
C ASP A 48 -7.44 -2.03 10.21
N ARG A 49 -7.07 -3.05 10.98
CA ARG A 49 -5.79 -3.10 11.70
C ARG A 49 -4.66 -3.42 10.74
N LEU A 50 -4.18 -2.39 10.06
CA LEU A 50 -3.07 -2.48 9.13
C LEU A 50 -1.72 -2.42 9.86
N GLU A 51 -0.71 -3.00 9.24
CA GLU A 51 0.69 -2.91 9.65
C GLU A 51 1.59 -2.76 8.42
N VAL A 52 2.76 -2.15 8.61
CA VAL A 52 3.78 -2.04 7.57
C VAL A 52 4.60 -3.32 7.53
N MET A 53 4.67 -3.94 6.34
CA MET A 53 5.45 -5.14 6.07
C MET A 53 6.54 -4.86 5.04
N GLU A 54 7.75 -5.35 5.29
CA GLU A 54 8.82 -5.35 4.31
C GLU A 54 8.61 -6.47 3.29
N ILE A 55 8.74 -6.13 2.01
CA ILE A 55 8.59 -7.03 0.89
C ILE A 55 9.74 -6.89 -0.10
N ASP A 56 10.13 -8.04 -0.65
CA ASP A 56 11.12 -8.13 -1.71
C ASP A 56 10.55 -7.59 -3.04
N PRO A 57 11.25 -6.67 -3.74
CA PRO A 57 10.83 -6.18 -5.04
C PRO A 57 10.57 -7.30 -6.08
N ASP A 58 11.28 -8.42 -6.02
CA ASP A 58 11.08 -9.54 -6.93
C ASP A 58 9.72 -10.21 -6.72
N VAL A 59 9.25 -10.26 -5.47
CA VAL A 59 7.91 -10.80 -5.13
C VAL A 59 6.81 -9.88 -5.66
N ILE A 60 7.01 -8.57 -5.61
CA ILE A 60 6.07 -7.58 -6.17
C ILE A 60 5.98 -7.78 -7.68
N ALA A 61 7.12 -7.81 -8.37
CA ALA A 61 7.18 -7.99 -9.81
C ALA A 61 6.53 -9.32 -10.26
N MET A 62 6.74 -10.40 -9.50
CA MET A 62 6.15 -11.70 -9.79
C MET A 62 4.63 -11.71 -9.58
N ASN A 63 4.13 -11.12 -8.49
CA ASN A 63 2.70 -11.09 -8.17
C ASN A 63 1.90 -10.22 -9.15
N CYS A 64 2.44 -9.09 -9.58
CA CYS A 64 1.76 -8.20 -10.53
C CYS A 64 1.64 -8.82 -11.92
N ASN A 65 2.66 -9.55 -12.37
CA ASN A 65 2.60 -10.32 -13.62
C ASN A 65 1.60 -11.49 -13.53
N LYS A 66 1.46 -12.11 -12.36
CA LYS A 66 0.69 -13.35 -12.19
C LYS A 66 -0.80 -13.13 -11.90
N PHE A 67 -1.15 -12.07 -11.18
CA PHE A 67 -2.51 -11.84 -10.69
C PHE A 67 -3.19 -10.57 -11.24
N GLY A 68 -2.49 -9.78 -12.06
CA GLY A 68 -3.08 -8.61 -12.73
C GLY A 68 -3.40 -7.44 -11.79
N TYR A 69 -2.86 -7.44 -10.57
CA TYR A 69 -2.98 -6.31 -9.66
C TYR A 69 -2.16 -5.12 -10.16
N GLN A 70 -2.75 -3.93 -10.10
CA GLN A 70 -1.99 -2.69 -10.29
C GLN A 70 -1.24 -2.39 -9.00
N PHE A 71 0.01 -1.98 -9.15
CA PHE A 71 0.81 -1.44 -8.06
C PHE A 71 1.38 -0.11 -8.51
N THR A 72 1.66 0.75 -7.55
CA THR A 72 2.40 1.98 -7.77
C THR A 72 3.56 2.01 -6.81
N ILE A 73 4.74 2.34 -7.33
CA ILE A 73 5.91 2.59 -6.50
C ILE A 73 5.83 4.06 -6.05
N ILE A 74 5.96 4.29 -4.76
CA ILE A 74 5.98 5.61 -4.12
C ILE A 74 7.42 5.85 -3.69
N SER A 75 8.05 6.82 -4.37
CA SER A 75 9.37 7.30 -4.02
C SER A 75 9.29 8.36 -2.91
N PRO A 76 10.40 8.67 -2.22
CA PRO A 76 10.42 9.69 -1.16
C PRO A 76 10.05 11.10 -1.62
N ASN A 77 10.11 11.34 -2.93
CA ASN A 77 9.75 12.63 -3.53
C ASN A 77 8.25 12.69 -3.89
N ASP A 78 7.52 11.57 -3.80
CA ASP A 78 6.12 11.49 -4.17
C ASP A 78 5.23 11.90 -2.98
N PHE A 79 4.35 12.87 -3.21
CA PHE A 79 3.36 13.26 -2.23
C PHE A 79 2.07 12.45 -2.41
N ILE A 80 1.85 11.51 -1.49
CA ILE A 80 0.65 10.66 -1.47
C ILE A 80 -0.22 10.93 -0.25
N ILE A 81 -1.53 11.00 -0.49
CA ILE A 81 -2.58 11.09 0.54
C ILE A 81 -3.53 9.90 0.34
N PRO A 82 -3.96 9.22 1.40
CA PRO A 82 -4.97 8.18 1.29
C PRO A 82 -6.30 8.69 0.71
N PRO A 83 -7.00 7.90 -0.12
CA PRO A 83 -8.35 8.22 -0.58
C PRO A 83 -9.33 7.94 0.57
N VAL A 84 -9.44 8.89 1.49
CA VAL A 84 -10.47 8.92 2.55
C VAL A 84 -11.83 9.31 2.00
#